data_AF-A0A6N2E1Q9-F1
#
_entry.id   AF-A0A6N2E1Q9-F1
#
_cell.length_a   1.000
_cell.length_b   1.000
_cell.length_c   1.000
_cell.angle_alpha   90.00
_cell.angle_beta   90.00
_cell.angle_gamma   90.00
#
_symmetry.space_group_name_H-M   'P 1'
#
loop_
_entity.id
_entity.type
_entity.pdbx_description
1 polymer ?
#
loop_
_entity_poly.entity_id
_entity_poly.type
_entity_poly.pdbx_seq_one_letter_code
_entity_poly.pdbx_strand_id
1 'polypeptide(L)'
;MHAAWSNIEAVARDLCERQLRAAGIATSALPTAVDRYWHCVAAEIETGVIDEQGNRLQPHDADRDLEAYRDWRRRHPTYRVPG
;
A
#
# COMPACT_ATOMS: atom_id res chain seq x y z
N MET A 1 2.17 21.00 2.90
CA MET A 1 1.21 20.01 3.45
C MET A 1 1.93 18.70 3.79
N HIS A 2 2.86 18.70 4.76
CA HIS A 2 3.74 17.54 5.01
C HIS A 2 3.21 16.52 6.04
N ALA A 3 2.14 16.83 6.78
CA ALA A 3 1.68 16.01 7.90
C ALA A 3 0.82 14.78 7.48
N ALA A 4 0.12 14.83 6.35
CA ALA A 4 -0.77 13.73 5.93
C ALA A 4 0.00 12.50 5.42
N TRP A 5 1.16 12.69 4.78
CA TRP A 5 1.96 11.58 4.23
C TRP A 5 2.59 10.69 5.29
N SER A 6 3.11 11.26 6.38
CA SER A 6 3.75 10.49 7.44
C SER A 6 2.78 9.54 8.16
N ASN A 7 1.47 9.82 8.13
CA ASN A 7 0.47 8.91 8.70
C ASN A 7 0.15 7.76 7.74
N ILE A 8 -0.10 8.06 6.45
CA ILE A 8 -0.49 7.05 5.46
C ILE A 8 0.63 6.04 5.21
N GLU A 9 1.89 6.48 5.14
CA GLU A 9 3.01 5.54 4.97
C GLU A 9 3.10 4.54 6.13
N ALA A 10 3.01 5.00 7.38
CA ALA A 10 3.07 4.13 8.54
C ALA A 10 1.92 3.11 8.55
N VAL A 11 0.69 3.56 8.29
CA VAL A 11 -0.50 2.70 8.19
C VAL A 11 -0.36 1.70 7.06
N ALA A 12 0.08 2.14 5.88
CA ALA A 12 0.23 1.29 4.71
C ALA A 12 1.31 0.23 4.89
N ARG A 13 2.43 0.55 5.56
CA ARG A 13 3.50 -0.40 5.86
C ARG A 13 3.05 -1.46 6.85
N ASP A 14 2.35 -1.07 7.91
CA ASP A 14 1.80 -2.02 8.89
C ASP A 14 0.76 -2.96 8.26
N LEU A 15 -0.16 -2.42 7.45
CA LEU A 15 -1.13 -3.23 6.70
C LEU A 15 -0.44 -4.16 5.70
N CYS A 16 0.54 -3.67 4.96
CA CYS A 16 1.31 -4.47 4.02
C CYS A 16 2.02 -5.64 4.74
N GLU A 17 2.64 -5.39 5.89
CA GLU A 17 3.28 -6.42 6.70
C GLU A 17 2.28 -7.49 7.16
N ARG A 18 1.11 -7.08 7.64
CA ARG A 18 0.03 -7.99 8.06
C ARG A 18 -0.46 -8.85 6.89
N GLN A 19 -0.71 -8.26 5.73
CA GLN A 19 -1.15 -8.97 4.53
C GLN A 19 -0.09 -9.96 4.02
N LEU A 20 1.19 -9.54 3.98
CA LEU A 20 2.30 -10.39 3.54
C LEU A 20 2.55 -11.56 4.50
N ARG A 21 2.42 -11.33 5.82
CA ARG A 21 2.44 -12.42 6.82
C ARG A 21 1.30 -13.42 6.59
N ALA A 22 0.07 -12.93 6.37
CA ALA A 22 -1.08 -13.78 6.11
C ALA A 22 -0.92 -14.57 4.80
N ALA A 23 -0.23 -14.00 3.80
CA ALA A 23 0.14 -14.68 2.56
C ALA A 23 1.30 -15.68 2.70
N GLY A 24 1.88 -15.84 3.89
CA GLY A 24 2.94 -16.81 4.17
C GLY A 24 4.34 -16.38 3.75
N ILE A 25 4.59 -15.08 3.56
CA ILE A 25 5.93 -14.57 3.32
C ILE A 25 6.82 -14.86 4.53
N ALA A 26 8.01 -15.41 4.28
CA ALA A 26 8.98 -15.72 5.32
C ALA A 26 9.36 -14.49 6.13
N THR A 27 9.47 -14.62 7.45
CA THR A 27 9.80 -13.52 8.36
C THR A 27 11.07 -12.77 7.95
N SER A 28 12.07 -13.47 7.42
CA SER A 28 13.32 -12.87 6.93
C SER A 28 13.16 -12.02 5.67
N ALA A 29 12.14 -12.30 4.85
CA ALA A 29 11.84 -11.58 3.62
C ALA A 29 10.82 -10.44 3.81
N LEU A 30 10.11 -10.42 4.94
CA LEU A 30 9.06 -9.43 5.22
C LEU A 30 9.53 -7.98 5.08
N PRO A 31 10.66 -7.54 5.66
CA PRO A 31 11.06 -6.13 5.55
C PRO A 31 11.22 -5.67 4.09
N THR A 32 11.92 -6.48 3.29
CA THR A 32 12.13 -6.21 1.85
C THR A 32 10.82 -6.26 1.06
N ALA A 33 9.92 -7.19 1.39
CA ALA A 33 8.62 -7.26 0.75
C ALA A 33 7.75 -6.05 1.10
N VAL A 34 7.76 -5.59 2.36
CA VAL A 34 7.05 -4.38 2.79
C VAL A 34 7.59 -3.16 2.07
N ASP A 35 8.91 -2.97 2.00
CA ASP A 35 9.54 -1.90 1.23
C ASP A 35 9.11 -1.89 -0.24
N ARG A 36 8.98 -3.08 -0.82
CA ARG A 36 8.57 -3.25 -2.20
C ARG A 36 7.08 -3.00 -2.44
N TYR A 37 6.19 -3.24 -1.48
CA TYR A 37 4.73 -3.27 -1.75
C TYR A 37 3.88 -2.28 -0.97
N TRP A 38 4.40 -1.62 0.07
CA TRP A 38 3.60 -0.73 0.92
C TRP A 38 2.86 0.38 0.15
N HIS A 39 3.46 0.87 -0.92
CA HIS A 39 2.90 1.97 -1.71
C HIS A 39 1.66 1.56 -2.52
N CYS A 40 1.48 0.27 -2.82
CA CYS A 40 0.23 -0.24 -3.38
C CYS A 40 -0.91 -0.10 -2.35
N VAL A 41 -0.64 -0.48 -1.10
CA VAL A 41 -1.60 -0.34 0.01
C VAL A 41 -1.90 1.14 0.27
N ALA A 42 -0.89 2.02 0.21
CA ALA A 42 -1.11 3.46 0.32
C ALA A 42 -2.03 4.01 -0.78
N ALA A 43 -1.87 3.53 -2.02
CA ALA A 43 -2.73 3.90 -3.14
C ALA A 43 -4.18 3.48 -2.92
N GLU A 44 -4.40 2.27 -2.41
CA GLU A 44 -5.74 1.76 -2.11
C GLU A 44 -6.42 2.53 -0.97
N ILE A 45 -5.68 2.93 0.07
CA ILE A 45 -6.19 3.79 1.15
C ILE A 45 -6.58 5.16 0.60
N GLU A 46 -5.68 5.82 -0.13
CA GLU A 46 -5.90 7.17 -0.66
C GLU A 46 -7.08 7.27 -1.64
N THR A 47 -7.42 6.17 -2.30
CA THR A 47 -8.54 6.10 -3.24
C THR A 47 -9.82 5.52 -2.64
N GLY A 48 -9.80 5.14 -1.36
CA GLY A 48 -10.96 4.56 -0.67
C GLY A 48 -11.35 3.17 -1.17
N VAL A 49 -10.38 2.42 -1.72
CA VAL A 49 -10.56 0.98 -2.01
C VAL A 49 -10.58 0.20 -0.70
N ILE A 50 -9.69 0.56 0.23
CA ILE A 50 -9.65 0.05 1.59
C ILE A 50 -9.64 1.20 2.61
N ASP A 51 -10.09 0.93 3.84
CA ASP A 51 -9.90 1.83 4.98
C ASP A 51 -8.51 1.67 5.63
N GLU A 52 -8.22 2.49 6.65
CA GLU A 52 -6.97 2.43 7.42
C GLU A 52 -6.82 1.15 8.26
N GLN A 53 -7.87 0.34 8.37
CA GLN A 53 -7.84 -0.97 9.02
C GLN A 53 -7.63 -2.11 8.01
N GLY A 54 -7.59 -1.80 6.71
CA GLY A 54 -7.43 -2.76 5.62
C GLY A 54 -8.72 -3.44 5.19
N ASN A 55 -9.89 -2.96 5.66
CA ASN A 55 -11.16 -3.49 5.21
C ASN A 55 -11.49 -2.95 3.83
N ARG A 56 -11.96 -3.83 2.95
CA ARG A 56 -12.43 -3.42 1.62
C ARG A 56 -13.74 -2.65 1.76
N LEU A 57 -13.77 -1.43 1.23
CA LEU A 57 -14.97 -0.61 1.20
C LEU A 57 -15.87 -0.94 -0.01
N GLN A 58 -15.35 -1.71 -0.96
CA GLN A 58 -15.99 -2.07 -2.22
C GLN A 58 -15.63 -3.51 -2.60
N PRO A 59 -16.43 -4.25 -3.39
CA PRO A 59 -16.08 -5.59 -3.87
C PRO A 59 -14.71 -5.62 -4.56
N HIS A 60 -14.04 -6.78 -4.53
CA HIS A 60 -12.74 -6.93 -5.17
C HIS A 60 -12.80 -6.68 -6.67
N ASP A 61 -11.92 -5.81 -7.15
CA ASP A 61 -11.81 -5.41 -8.55
C ASP A 61 -10.35 -5.02 -8.84
N ALA A 62 -9.66 -5.89 -9.57
CA ALA A 62 -8.25 -5.73 -9.90
C ALA A 62 -7.97 -4.50 -10.79
N ASP A 63 -8.93 -4.07 -11.62
CA ASP A 63 -8.74 -2.91 -12.48
C ASP A 63 -8.73 -1.62 -11.66
N ARG A 64 -9.53 -1.56 -10.58
CA ARG A 64 -9.56 -0.42 -9.66
C ARG A 64 -8.32 -0.35 -8.79
N ASP A 65 -7.81 -1.49 -8.34
CA ASP A 65 -6.55 -1.56 -7.59
C ASP A 65 -5.38 -1.07 -8.47
N LEU A 66 -5.37 -1.47 -9.74
CA LEU A 66 -4.39 -1.01 -10.72
C LEU A 66 -4.52 0.49 -11.04
N GLU A 67 -5.74 1.01 -11.15
CA GLU A 67 -5.99 2.43 -11.35
C GLU A 67 -5.51 3.27 -10.17
N ALA A 68 -5.80 2.82 -8.94
CA ALA A 68 -5.32 3.47 -7.72
C ALA A 68 -3.79 3.56 -7.71
N TYR A 69 -3.11 2.45 -8.00
CA TYR A 69 -1.65 2.45 -8.09
C TYR A 69 -1.11 3.38 -9.19
N ARG A 70 -1.74 3.41 -10.37
CA ARG A 70 -1.35 4.33 -11.45
C ARG A 70 -1.53 5.79 -11.06
N ASP A 71 -2.61 6.12 -10.36
CA ASP A 71 -2.85 7.46 -9.84
C ASP A 71 -1.81 7.87 -8.80
N TRP A 72 -1.53 6.97 -7.85
CA TRP A 72 -0.47 7.15 -6.86
C TRP A 72 0.88 7.43 -7.54
N ARG A 73 1.27 6.63 -8.54
CA ARG A 73 2.52 6.85 -9.31
C ARG A 73 2.56 8.22 -10.00
N ARG A 74 1.42 8.74 -10.47
CA ARG A 74 1.32 10.08 -11.07
C ARG A 74 1.54 11.18 -10.03
N ARG A 75 1.04 11.00 -8.81
CA ARG A 75 1.23 11.94 -7.68
C ARG A 75 2.61 11.84 -7.04
N HIS A 76 3.30 10.72 -7.20
CA HIS A 76 4.61 10.42 -6.63
C HIS A 76 5.69 10.16 -7.70
N PRO A 77 5.97 11.12 -8.61
CA PRO A 77 6.83 10.88 -9.79
C PRO A 77 8.30 10.61 -9.42
N THR A 78 8.75 11.10 -8.26
CA THR A 78 10.11 10.91 -7.75
C THR A 78 10.28 9.59 -7.00
N TYR A 79 9.19 8.93 -6.59
CA TYR A 79 9.27 7.67 -5.87
C TYR A 79 9.79 6.55 -6.78
N ARG A 80 10.78 5.83 -6.26
CA ARG A 80 11.38 4.65 -6.89
C ARG A 80 11.13 3.47 -5.95
N VAL A 81 10.54 2.42 -6.50
CA VAL A 81 10.39 1.16 -5.76
C VAL A 81 11.80 0.68 -5.40
N PRO A 82 12.10 0.45 -4.12
CA PRO A 82 13.38 -0.13 -3.71
C PRO A 82 13.61 -1.47 -4.42
N GLY A 83 14.84 -1.66 -4.93
CA GLY A 83 15.26 -2.85 -5.66
C GLY A 83 15.33 -4.09 -4.78
#